data_AF-A0A7J2SRM6-F1
#
_entry.id   AF-A0A7J2SRM6-F1
#
_cell.length_a   1.000
_cell.length_b   1.000
_cell.length_c   1.000
_cell.angle_alpha   90.00
_cell.angle_beta   90.00
_cell.angle_gamma   90.00
#
_symmetry.space_group_name_H-M   'P 1'
#
loop_
_entity.id
_entity.type
_entity.pdbx_description
1 polymer ?
#
loop_
_entity_poly.entity_id
_entity_poly.type
_entity_poly.pdbx_seq_one_letter_code
_entity_poly.pdbx_strand_id
1 'polypeptide(L)' 'MGCSTPEVRRLIVKARKRGCTMNEITEMFEVSRWTVWRWMKRAHHPGRESYRDKSRRPHTIHKKITQQVENAIIILRDSF' A
#
# COMPACT_ATOMS: atom_id res chain seq x y z
N MET A 1 -6.15 12.20 3.34
CA MET A 1 -5.50 12.98 2.27
C MET A 1 -4.14 12.39 1.95
N GLY A 2 -3.79 12.33 0.66
CA GLY A 2 -2.52 11.78 0.16
C GLY A 2 -2.69 10.52 -0.69
N CYS A 3 -3.49 10.59 -1.76
CA CYS A 3 -3.49 9.53 -2.78
C CYS A 3 -2.22 9.68 -3.63
N SER A 4 -1.08 9.20 -3.13
CA SER A 4 0.16 9.21 -3.92
C SER A 4 0.07 8.09 -4.96
N THR A 5 0.13 8.45 -6.25
CA THR A 5 0.23 7.47 -7.34
C THR A 5 1.58 6.74 -7.26
N PRO A 6 1.72 5.54 -7.86
CA PRO A 6 3.01 4.84 -7.98
C PRO A 6 4.15 5.71 -8.52
N GLU A 7 3.83 6.68 -9.38
CA GLU A 7 4.78 7.61 -9.98
C GLU A 7 5.27 8.65 -8.98
N VAL A 8 4.36 9.30 -8.24
CA VAL A 8 4.73 10.25 -7.17
C VAL A 8 5.62 9.57 -6.12
N ARG A 9 5.32 8.32 -5.77
CA ARG A 9 6.13 7.55 -4.80
C ARG A 9 7.55 7.30 -5.28
N ARG A 10 7.74 7.06 -6.59
CA ARG A 10 9.08 6.96 -7.22
C ARG A 10 9.80 8.29 -7.15
N LEU A 11 9.11 9.39 -7.47
CA LEU A 11 9.71 10.73 -7.46
C LEU A 11 10.16 11.14 -6.05
N ILE A 12 9.36 10.83 -5.02
CA ILE A 12 9.71 11.04 -3.61
C ILE A 12 11.06 10.36 -3.26
N VAL A 13 11.20 9.08 -3.61
CA VAL A 13 12.44 8.33 -3.32
C VAL A 13 13.61 8.86 -4.15
N LYS A 14 13.38 9.24 -5.41
CA LYS A 14 14.41 9.82 -6.28
C LYS A 14 14.90 11.17 -5.75
N ALA A 15 13.99 12.04 -5.29
CA ALA A 15 14.32 13.31 -4.67
C ALA A 15 15.18 13.11 -3.42
N ARG A 16 14.82 12.13 -2.57
CA ARG A 16 15.62 11.83 -1.38
C ARG A 16 17.01 11.25 -1.72
N LYS A 17 17.11 10.38 -2.73
CA LYS A 17 18.39 9.86 -3.24
C LYS A 17 19.28 10.97 -3.84
N ARG A 18 18.69 12.08 -4.29
CA ARG A 18 19.39 13.27 -4.79
C ARG A 18 19.82 14.25 -3.69
N GLY A 19 19.47 14.00 -2.42
CA GLY A 19 19.88 14.82 -1.28
C GLY A 19 18.81 15.79 -0.74
N CYS A 20 17.62 15.86 -1.35
CA CYS A 20 16.54 16.73 -0.85
C CYS A 20 16.17 16.37 0.60
N THR A 21 15.86 17.39 1.40
CA THR A 21 15.46 17.23 2.79
C THR A 21 14.02 16.74 2.91
N MET A 22 13.65 16.23 4.09
CA MET A 22 12.29 15.75 4.33
C MET A 22 11.24 16.85 4.16
N ASN A 23 11.57 18.07 4.59
CA ASN A 23 10.68 19.23 4.53
C ASN A 23 10.40 19.63 3.08
N GLU A 24 11.46 19.75 2.27
CA GLU A 24 11.35 20.03 0.84
C GLU A 24 10.46 19.01 0.12
N ILE A 25 10.63 17.72 0.41
CA ILE A 25 9.84 16.67 -0.24
C ILE A 25 8.37 16.74 0.18
N THR A 26 8.09 17.02 1.46
CA THR A 26 6.69 17.17 1.89
C THR A 26 6.00 18.38 1.28
N GLU A 27 6.74 19.47 1.08
CA GLU A 27 6.24 20.69 0.46
C GLU A 27 6.04 20.51 -1.06
N MET A 28 7.04 19.96 -1.77
CA MET A 28 6.98 19.73 -3.22
C MET A 28 5.86 18.78 -3.65
N PHE A 29 5.55 17.76 -2.85
CA PHE A 29 4.60 16.71 -3.22
C PHE A 29 3.29 16.75 -2.42
N GLU A 30 3.12 17.76 -1.54
CA GLU A 30 1.96 17.90 -0.64
C GLU A 30 1.61 16.61 0.12
N VAL A 31 2.63 15.88 0.54
CA VAL A 31 2.49 14.61 1.27
C VAL A 31 2.89 14.76 2.72
N SER A 32 2.33 13.92 3.59
CA SER A 32 2.78 13.86 4.97
C SER A 32 4.21 13.31 5.07
N ARG A 33 4.98 13.79 6.05
CA ARG A 33 6.33 13.26 6.39
C ARG A 33 6.32 11.74 6.51
N TRP A 34 5.26 11.20 7.12
CA TRP A 34 5.11 9.76 7.29
C TRP A 34 5.01 9.00 5.96
N THR A 35 4.40 9.59 4.93
CA THR A 35 4.36 9.03 3.58
C THR A 35 5.78 8.96 2.99
N VAL A 36 6.56 10.02 3.10
CA VAL A 36 7.95 10.06 2.64
C VAL A 36 8.79 9.00 3.35
N TRP A 37 8.69 8.92 4.68
CA TRP A 37 9.43 7.95 5.49
C TRP A 37 9.08 6.50 5.12
N ARG A 38 7.78 6.22 4.96
CA ARG A 38 7.29 4.89 4.56
C ARG A 38 7.87 4.45 3.22
N TRP A 39 7.90 5.33 2.22
CA TRP A 39 8.41 4.99 0.89
C TRP A 39 9.93 4.88 0.86
N MET A 40 10.64 5.71 1.64
CA MET A 40 12.08 5.56 1.86
C MET A 40 12.43 4.19 2.46
N LYS A 41 11.71 3.78 3.51
CA LYS A 41 11.93 2.47 4.14
C LYS A 41 11.66 1.32 3.16
N ARG A 42 10.64 1.44 2.31
CA ARG A 42 10.31 0.41 1.31
C ARG A 42 11.32 0.35 0.16
N ALA A 43 11.91 1.47 -0.22
CA ALA A 43 12.94 1.52 -1.25
C ALA A 43 14.26 0.87 -0.81
N HIS A 44 14.57 0.87 0.48
CA HIS A 44 15.81 0.28 1.00
C HIS A 44 15.85 -1.26 0.99
N HIS A 45 14.77 -1.95 0.59
CA HIS A 45 14.76 -3.41 0.55
C HIS A 45 15.54 -3.97 -0.65
N PRO A 46 16.34 -5.04 -0.49
CA PRO A 46 17.03 -5.69 -1.59
C PRO A 46 16.04 -6.25 -2.62
N GLY A 47 16.29 -5.98 -3.90
CA GLY A 47 15.47 -6.40 -5.03
C GLY A 47 14.81 -5.23 -5.77
N ARG A 48 13.88 -5.56 -6.68
CA ARG A 48 13.17 -4.55 -7.50
C ARG A 48 12.10 -3.85 -6.66
N GLU A 49 12.32 -2.57 -6.37
CA GLU A 49 11.38 -1.73 -5.64
C GLU A 49 10.02 -1.65 -6.38
N SER A 50 8.94 -2.12 -5.74
CA SER A 50 7.58 -1.94 -6.23
C SER A 50 6.89 -0.82 -5.46
N TYR A 51 6.52 0.23 -6.18
CA TYR A 51 5.78 1.38 -5.67
C TYR A 51 4.26 1.22 -5.76
N ARG A 52 3.81 0.03 -6.20
CA ARG A 52 2.40 -0.33 -6.26
C ARG A 52 1.85 -0.57 -4.85
N ASP A 53 0.54 -0.43 -4.73
CA ASP A 53 -0.12 -0.85 -3.49
C ASP A 53 0.04 -2.35 -3.30
N LYS A 54 0.31 -2.73 -2.05
CA LYS A 54 0.25 -4.13 -1.66
C LYS A 54 -1.23 -4.50 -1.59
N SER A 55 -1.55 -5.73 -2.01
CA SER A 55 -2.88 -6.29 -1.79
C SER A 55 -3.26 -6.11 -0.32
N ARG A 56 -4.46 -5.57 -0.10
CA ARG A 56 -5.07 -5.52 1.25
C ARG A 56 -5.67 -6.87 1.65
N ARG A 57 -5.82 -7.78 0.68
CA ARG A 57 -6.39 -9.10 0.90
C ARG A 57 -5.35 -9.99 1.58
N PRO A 58 -5.76 -10.79 2.57
CA PRO A 58 -4.88 -11.81 3.13
C PRO A 58 -4.44 -12.75 2.00
N HIS A 59 -3.13 -12.93 1.85
CA HIS A 59 -2.56 -13.84 0.86
C HIS A 59 -2.74 -15.31 1.26
N THR A 60 -2.82 -15.56 2.57
CA THR A 60 -2.97 -16.89 3.14
C THR A 60 -4.17 -16.88 4.08
N ILE A 61 -5.13 -17.76 3.82
CA ILE A 61 -6.28 -18.00 4.69
C ILE A 61 -6.10 -19.39 5.27
N HIS A 62 -5.70 -19.47 6.54
CA HIS A 62 -5.37 -20.74 7.20
C HIS A 62 -6.60 -21.60 7.52
N LYS A 63 -7.76 -20.96 7.75
CA LYS A 63 -9.03 -21.64 8.01
C LYS A 63 -10.06 -21.14 7.01
N LYS A 64 -10.40 -21.99 6.04
CA LYS A 64 -11.53 -21.74 5.15
C LYS A 64 -12.82 -22.06 5.87
N ILE A 65 -13.90 -21.37 5.50
CA ILE A 65 -15.24 -21.78 5.92
C ILE A 65 -15.55 -23.17 5.35
N THR A 66 -16.34 -23.95 6.08
CA THR A 66 -16.80 -25.25 5.58
C THR A 66 -17.87 -25.03 4.51
N GLN A 67 -18.02 -26.01 3.60
CA GLN A 67 -19.04 -25.92 2.54
C GLN A 67 -20.46 -25.74 3.11
N GLN A 68 -20.73 -26.34 4.27
CA GLN A 68 -22.01 -26.20 4.97
C GLN A 68 -22.30 -24.75 5.37
N VAL A 69 -21.30 -24.05 5.93
CA VAL A 69 -21.43 -22.64 6.33
C VAL A 69 -21.54 -21.74 5.09
N GLU A 70 -20.76 -22.02 4.04
CA GLU A 70 -20.85 -21.28 2.78
C GLU A 70 -22.26 -21.38 2.16
N ASN A 71 -22.81 -22.59 2.08
CA ASN A 71 -24.15 -22.81 1.54
C ASN A 71 -25.22 -22.09 2.37
N ALA A 72 -25.09 -22.11 3.71
CA ALA A 72 -26.01 -21.37 4.58
C ALA A 72 -25.96 -19.86 4.34
N ILE A 73 -24.77 -19.28 4.13
CA ILE A 73 -24.60 -17.86 3.81
C ILE A 73 -25.26 -17.51 2.47
N ILE A 74 -25.08 -18.34 1.44
CA ILE A 74 -25.67 -18.12 0.10
C ILE A 74 -27.19 -18.14 0.19
N ILE A 75 -27.76 -19.17 0.84
CA ILE A 75 -29.22 -19.28 1.03
C ILE A 75 -29.75 -18.04 1.73
N LEU A 76 -29.13 -17.62 2.84
CA LEU A 76 -29.55 -16.42 3.56
C LEU A 76 -29.47 -15.16 2.70
N ARG A 77 -28.44 -15.04 1.85
CA ARG A 77 -28.29 -13.87 0.97
C ARG A 77 -29.35 -13.80 -0.13
N ASP A 78 -29.73 -14.95 -0.70
CA ASP A 78 -30.68 -15.00 -1.80
C ASP A 78 -32.15 -14.96 -1.32
N SER A 79 -32.39 -15.19 -0.02
CA SER A 79 -33.72 -15.21 0.59
C SER A 79 -34.25 -13.84 1.07
N PHE A 80 -33.42 -12.80 1.03
CA PHE A 80 -33.77 -11.42 1.43
C PHE A 80 -33.42 -10.44 0.30
#